data_AF-A0A7J3JDH3-F1
#
_entry.id   AF-A0A7J3JDH3-F1
#
_cell.length_a   1.000
_cell.length_b   1.000
_cell.length_c   1.000
_cell.angle_alpha   90.00
_cell.angle_beta   90.00
_cell.angle_gamma   90.00
#
_symmetry.space_group_name_H-M   'P 1'
#
loop_
_entity.id
_entity.type
_entity.pdbx_description
1 polymer ?
#
loop_
_entity_poly.entity_id
_entity_poly.type
_entity_poly.pdbx_seq_one_letter_code
_entity_poly.pdbx_strand_id
1 'polypeptide(L)'
;MQLSDDLLAALAKFKKIELEDFQLEAKELEILFEPGMAANVLPKLKLPGLAAVGGKPASLLSSPFLPPIEKYPNRIAEVKLGATKSEGGTRGKTITIGGELSPAFYTFENPTPHKPAVTLDVFDMEVPLSKAVKMHVKDVVGDPAAWAKLAVEKFGADMVTMHLISVDPLLKDATPKDACKTIEKVLQAVDVPLVIGGCGDPVKDTALFEEVCAQFPGERFLISSVTRDMDVEKCAKFIKKAGHAVLAFTPMDLNFARELNRHLFDHLKREDIIMDLTTAALGYGLDYAFTNMERARIGGLMGDLELAQPMSSGTTNAWAAREAWLKMSADWEPRELRGPLWEVTTALTLLTAGVDLFMMMHPAAVKTLKDVTNYLTANKKADPAKFLDWVKVKA
;
A
#
# COMPACT_ATOMS: atom_id res chain seq x y z
N MET A 1 43.42 14.48 8.08
CA MET A 1 44.37 13.43 8.50
C MET A 1 45.30 13.16 7.33
N GLN A 2 46.62 13.34 7.49
CA GLN A 2 47.59 12.88 6.49
C GLN A 2 47.78 11.38 6.70
N LEU A 3 47.43 10.57 5.70
CA LEU A 3 47.74 9.14 5.73
C LEU A 3 49.26 8.98 5.58
N SER A 4 49.88 8.10 6.38
CA SER A 4 51.31 7.84 6.27
C SER A 4 51.64 7.19 4.93
N ASP A 5 52.84 7.45 4.42
CA ASP A 5 53.32 6.90 3.14
C ASP A 5 53.30 5.37 3.12
N ASP A 6 53.50 4.73 4.29
CA ASP A 6 53.44 3.27 4.45
C ASP A 6 52.03 2.70 4.22
N LEU A 7 50.99 3.40 4.69
CA LEU A 7 49.60 2.98 4.52
C LEU A 7 49.14 3.16 3.06
N LEU A 8 49.59 4.23 2.42
CA LEU A 8 49.36 4.49 1.00
C LEU A 8 50.03 3.44 0.11
N ALA A 9 51.26 3.04 0.45
CA ALA A 9 51.98 1.97 -0.23
C ALA A 9 51.28 0.61 -0.05
N ALA A 10 50.74 0.33 1.14
CA ALA A 10 49.98 -0.89 1.41
C ALA A 10 48.68 -0.94 0.59
N LEU A 11 47.94 0.18 0.46
CA LEU A 11 46.70 0.25 -0.33
C LEU A 11 46.95 0.06 -1.83
N ALA A 12 48.08 0.57 -2.33
CA ALA A 12 48.47 0.35 -3.72
C ALA A 12 48.83 -1.12 -4.01
N LYS A 13 49.37 -1.83 -3.02
CA LYS A 13 49.80 -3.23 -3.14
C LYS A 13 48.66 -4.22 -2.90
N PHE A 14 47.79 -3.94 -1.94
CA PHE A 14 46.70 -4.81 -1.54
C PHE A 14 45.37 -4.14 -1.86
N LYS A 15 44.55 -4.78 -2.70
CA LYS A 15 43.25 -4.24 -3.13
C LYS A 15 42.25 -3.98 -1.98
N LYS A 16 42.51 -4.55 -0.79
CA LYS A 16 41.76 -4.36 0.45
C LYS A 16 42.76 -4.39 1.61
N ILE A 17 42.60 -3.48 2.58
CA ILE A 17 43.25 -3.55 3.89
C ILE A 17 42.15 -3.66 4.94
N GLU A 18 42.37 -4.53 5.91
CA GLU A 18 41.47 -4.79 7.04
C GLU A 18 42.28 -4.57 8.31
N LEU A 19 41.78 -3.71 9.20
CA LEU A 19 42.45 -3.36 10.45
C LEU A 19 41.73 -4.09 11.59
N GLU A 20 42.48 -4.90 12.33
CA GLU A 20 42.01 -5.58 13.54
C GLU A 20 42.47 -4.78 14.77
N ASP A 21 41.64 -4.73 15.82
CA ASP A 21 41.88 -4.02 17.08
C ASP A 21 42.17 -2.50 16.96
N PHE A 22 41.47 -1.82 16.05
CA PHE A 22 41.59 -0.37 15.84
C PHE A 22 40.71 0.44 16.80
N GLN A 23 41.28 1.45 17.45
CA GLN A 23 40.56 2.38 18.32
C GLN A 23 40.82 3.84 17.90
N LEU A 24 39.74 4.60 17.70
CA LEU A 24 39.80 6.01 17.30
C LEU A 24 38.88 6.83 18.21
N GLU A 25 39.44 7.83 18.90
CA GLU A 25 38.66 8.85 19.59
C GLU A 25 38.65 10.14 18.75
N ALA A 26 37.47 10.51 18.27
CA ALA A 26 37.25 11.77 17.56
C ALA A 26 35.86 12.34 17.90
N LYS A 27 35.76 13.67 18.05
CA LYS A 27 34.48 14.36 18.29
C LYS A 27 33.62 14.44 17.02
N GLU A 28 34.25 14.50 15.86
CA GLU A 28 33.64 14.49 14.53
C GLU A 28 34.70 13.96 13.54
N LEU A 29 34.31 13.07 12.63
CA LEU A 29 35.19 12.52 11.60
C LEU A 29 34.58 12.76 10.22
N GLU A 30 35.24 13.60 9.44
CA GLU A 30 34.85 13.88 8.06
C GLU A 30 35.94 13.36 7.12
N ILE A 31 35.55 12.50 6.16
CA ILE A 31 36.45 11.92 5.16
C ILE A 31 36.07 12.51 3.80
N LEU A 32 36.74 13.60 3.43
CA LEU A 32 36.59 14.24 2.13
C LEU A 32 37.57 13.63 1.10
N PHE A 33 37.02 12.99 0.08
CA PHE A 33 37.78 12.58 -1.10
C PHE A 33 37.59 13.63 -2.20
N GLU A 34 38.55 14.55 -2.34
CA GLU A 34 38.53 15.46 -3.48
C GLU A 34 38.80 14.69 -4.79
N PRO A 35 37.94 14.82 -5.81
CA PRO A 35 38.19 14.21 -7.11
C PRO A 35 39.46 14.82 -7.71
N GLY A 36 40.55 14.06 -7.71
CA GLY A 36 41.83 14.48 -8.29
C GLY A 36 43.05 14.19 -7.40
N MET A 37 42.87 14.06 -6.09
CA MET A 37 43.99 13.77 -5.16
C MET A 37 44.49 12.32 -5.24
N ALA A 38 43.62 11.36 -5.61
CA ALA A 38 44.01 9.96 -5.81
C ALA A 38 44.95 9.76 -7.03
N ALA A 39 45.00 10.71 -7.96
CA ALA A 39 45.81 10.61 -9.17
C ALA A 39 47.32 10.81 -8.93
N ASN A 40 47.69 11.46 -7.82
CA ASN A 40 49.09 11.82 -7.52
C ASN A 40 49.77 10.90 -6.50
N VAL A 41 49.01 10.02 -5.81
CA VAL A 41 49.53 9.20 -4.70
C VAL A 41 49.48 7.70 -5.00
N LEU A 42 48.67 7.26 -5.97
CA LEU A 42 48.74 5.88 -6.45
C LEU A 42 49.99 5.72 -7.34
N PRO A 43 50.93 4.81 -7.03
CA PRO A 43 51.96 4.46 -7.99
C PRO A 43 51.20 4.01 -9.24
N LYS A 44 51.49 4.65 -10.38
CA LYS A 44 50.89 4.31 -11.67
C LYS A 44 50.98 2.81 -11.83
N LEU A 45 49.88 2.10 -11.55
CA LEU A 45 49.79 0.69 -11.82
C LEU A 45 50.01 0.60 -13.32
N LYS A 46 51.18 0.09 -13.72
CA LYS A 46 51.35 -0.40 -15.08
C LYS A 46 50.38 -1.57 -15.18
N LEU A 47 49.15 -1.25 -15.59
CA LEU A 47 48.24 -2.22 -16.16
C LEU A 47 49.08 -3.04 -17.15
N PRO A 48 49.08 -4.39 -17.06
CA PRO A 48 49.74 -5.21 -18.05
C PRO A 48 49.29 -4.70 -19.41
N GLY A 49 50.24 -4.36 -20.28
CA GLY A 49 49.99 -3.63 -21.51
C GLY A 49 48.91 -4.31 -22.34
N LEU A 50 47.66 -3.88 -22.16
CA LEU A 50 46.66 -3.97 -23.20
C LEU A 50 47.17 -2.99 -24.24
N ALA A 51 47.82 -3.53 -25.27
CA ALA A 51 48.09 -2.78 -26.48
C ALA A 51 46.81 -2.01 -26.80
N ALA A 52 46.88 -0.67 -26.73
CA ALA A 52 45.81 0.18 -27.18
C ALA A 52 45.72 -0.04 -28.69
N VAL A 53 44.94 -1.02 -29.09
CA VAL A 53 44.50 -1.18 -30.48
C VAL A 53 43.64 0.04 -30.73
N GLY A 54 44.26 1.08 -31.27
CA GLY A 54 43.59 2.32 -31.62
C GLY A 54 42.42 2.00 -32.55
N GLY A 55 41.21 2.29 -32.09
CA GLY A 55 39.97 2.10 -32.84
C GLY A 55 38.79 2.11 -31.88
N LYS A 56 37.74 2.88 -32.21
CA LYS A 56 36.44 2.67 -31.55
C LYS A 56 36.03 1.21 -31.83
N PRO A 57 35.47 0.47 -30.84
CA PRO A 57 34.99 -0.88 -31.07
C PRO A 57 34.09 -0.90 -32.31
N ALA A 58 34.42 -1.74 -33.30
CA ALA A 58 33.64 -1.87 -34.53
C ALA A 58 32.25 -2.47 -34.27
N SER A 59 32.08 -3.12 -33.12
CA SER A 59 30.82 -3.69 -32.65
C SER A 59 30.82 -3.75 -31.11
N LEU A 60 29.63 -3.78 -30.51
CA LEU A 60 29.45 -4.05 -29.09
C LEU A 60 29.67 -5.55 -28.80
N LEU A 61 30.10 -5.87 -27.57
CA LEU A 61 30.11 -7.25 -27.10
C LEU A 61 28.67 -7.78 -27.03
N SER A 62 28.39 -8.85 -27.77
CA SER A 62 27.10 -9.53 -27.68
C SER A 62 27.07 -10.35 -26.39
N SER A 63 26.21 -9.98 -25.45
CA SER A 63 25.91 -10.75 -24.25
C SER A 63 24.42 -11.06 -24.21
N PRO A 64 23.99 -12.28 -23.85
CA PRO A 64 22.58 -12.55 -23.62
C PRO A 64 22.09 -11.74 -22.41
N PHE A 65 20.89 -11.18 -22.52
CA PHE A 65 20.20 -10.61 -21.37
C PHE A 65 19.55 -11.76 -20.58
N LEU A 66 19.90 -11.85 -19.30
CA LEU A 66 19.24 -12.72 -18.34
C LEU A 66 18.48 -11.81 -17.36
N PRO A 67 17.16 -11.93 -17.23
CA PRO A 67 16.43 -11.15 -16.24
C PRO A 67 16.97 -11.50 -14.84
N PRO A 68 17.10 -10.51 -13.93
CA PRO A 68 17.57 -10.74 -12.57
C PRO A 68 16.46 -11.42 -11.76
N ILE A 69 16.33 -12.74 -11.88
CA ILE A 69 15.32 -13.52 -11.16
C ILE A 69 15.82 -13.81 -9.75
N GLU A 70 15.13 -13.27 -8.76
CA GLU A 70 15.33 -13.57 -7.35
C GLU A 70 14.38 -14.67 -6.86
N LYS A 71 14.73 -15.31 -5.74
CA LYS A 71 13.85 -16.29 -5.05
C LYS A 71 13.54 -15.80 -3.65
N TYR A 72 12.25 -15.68 -3.36
CA TYR A 72 11.75 -15.28 -2.06
C TYR A 72 11.37 -16.53 -1.24
N PRO A 73 11.83 -16.65 0.01
CA PRO A 73 11.58 -17.83 0.84
C PRO A 73 10.13 -17.96 1.33
N ASN A 74 9.33 -16.88 1.25
CA ASN A 74 7.97 -16.85 1.78
C ASN A 74 6.97 -16.21 0.80
N ARG A 75 5.68 -16.37 1.12
CA ARG A 75 4.52 -15.87 0.39
C ARG A 75 3.69 -14.96 1.29
N ILE A 76 3.10 -13.93 0.71
CA ILE A 76 2.10 -13.08 1.38
C ILE A 76 0.82 -13.88 1.61
N ALA A 77 0.20 -13.78 2.79
CA ALA A 77 -1.05 -14.49 3.07
C ALA A 77 -2.16 -14.09 2.09
N GLU A 78 -3.07 -15.02 1.80
CA GLU A 78 -4.27 -14.74 1.00
C GLU A 78 -5.44 -14.48 1.94
N VAL A 79 -6.10 -13.33 1.79
CA VAL A 79 -7.29 -12.99 2.58
C VAL A 79 -8.50 -12.98 1.66
N LYS A 80 -9.48 -13.84 1.97
CA LYS A 80 -10.77 -13.88 1.31
C LYS A 80 -11.81 -13.05 2.06
N LEU A 81 -12.51 -12.19 1.33
CA LEU A 81 -13.53 -11.26 1.82
C LEU A 81 -14.88 -11.52 1.14
N GLY A 82 -15.95 -11.42 1.94
CA GLY A 82 -17.29 -11.82 1.57
C GLY A 82 -17.49 -13.33 1.56
N ALA A 83 -18.73 -13.75 1.79
CA ALA A 83 -19.14 -15.15 1.74
C ALA A 83 -20.45 -15.29 0.98
N THR A 84 -20.47 -16.28 0.08
CA THR A 84 -21.69 -16.63 -0.66
C THR A 84 -22.67 -17.42 0.18
N LYS A 85 -23.89 -17.63 -0.33
CA LYS A 85 -24.89 -18.49 0.32
C LYS A 85 -24.40 -19.91 0.62
N SER A 86 -23.55 -20.48 -0.25
CA SER A 86 -22.93 -21.79 -0.02
C SER A 86 -21.89 -21.80 1.10
N GLU A 87 -21.42 -20.62 1.51
CA GLU A 87 -20.37 -20.43 2.53
C GLU A 87 -20.94 -19.85 3.84
N GLY A 88 -22.27 -19.67 3.91
CA GLY A 88 -22.97 -19.15 5.08
C GLY A 88 -23.14 -17.63 5.13
N GLY A 89 -22.75 -16.90 4.08
CA GLY A 89 -23.02 -15.46 3.95
C GLY A 89 -24.13 -15.16 2.94
N THR A 90 -24.31 -13.88 2.60
CA THR A 90 -25.36 -13.44 1.66
C THR A 90 -24.81 -12.72 0.43
N ARG A 91 -23.50 -12.64 0.26
CA ARG A 91 -22.87 -11.93 -0.86
C ARG A 91 -23.06 -12.70 -2.17
N GLY A 92 -23.19 -11.99 -3.29
CA GLY A 92 -23.24 -12.61 -4.62
C GLY A 92 -21.85 -12.97 -5.17
N LYS A 93 -20.79 -12.36 -4.63
CA LYS A 93 -19.39 -12.67 -5.00
C LYS A 93 -18.46 -12.52 -3.80
N THR A 94 -17.28 -13.12 -3.91
CA THR A 94 -16.18 -12.98 -2.96
C THR A 94 -14.98 -12.36 -3.65
N ILE A 95 -14.10 -11.73 -2.88
CA ILE A 95 -12.83 -11.18 -3.35
C ILE A 95 -11.70 -11.81 -2.54
N THR A 96 -10.61 -12.15 -3.20
CA THR A 96 -9.37 -12.59 -2.55
C THR A 96 -8.28 -11.61 -2.91
N ILE A 97 -7.46 -11.24 -1.94
CA ILE A 97 -6.28 -10.38 -2.12
C ILE A 97 -5.04 -11.01 -1.48
N GLY A 98 -3.85 -10.53 -1.86
CA GLY A 98 -2.58 -11.06 -1.39
C GLY A 98 -2.08 -12.26 -2.19
N GLY A 99 -1.24 -13.09 -1.58
CA GLY A 99 -0.71 -14.31 -2.20
C GLY A 99 0.56 -14.12 -3.02
N GLU A 100 1.13 -12.91 -3.05
CA GLU A 100 2.30 -12.55 -3.86
C GLU A 100 3.52 -13.39 -3.48
N LEU A 101 4.32 -13.72 -4.49
CA LEU A 101 5.59 -14.46 -4.40
C LEU A 101 6.80 -13.59 -4.77
N SER A 102 6.58 -12.35 -5.18
CA SER A 102 7.59 -11.40 -5.61
C SER A 102 7.10 -9.97 -5.30
N PRO A 103 7.99 -8.96 -5.34
CA PRO A 103 7.60 -7.55 -5.23
C PRO A 103 6.56 -7.14 -6.28
N ALA A 104 5.93 -5.99 -6.02
CA ALA A 104 4.82 -5.49 -6.81
C ALA A 104 5.17 -5.41 -8.31
N PHE A 105 4.38 -6.12 -9.12
CA PHE A 105 4.52 -6.18 -10.59
C PHE A 105 5.87 -6.67 -11.13
N TYR A 106 6.63 -7.44 -10.33
CA TYR A 106 7.77 -8.22 -10.83
C TYR A 106 7.25 -9.45 -11.60
N THR A 107 6.40 -9.20 -12.60
CA THR A 107 5.69 -10.20 -13.42
C THR A 107 6.63 -11.05 -14.27
N PHE A 108 7.88 -10.60 -14.41
CA PHE A 108 8.96 -11.38 -15.02
C PHE A 108 9.46 -12.51 -14.12
N GLU A 109 9.22 -12.45 -12.81
CA GLU A 109 9.52 -13.52 -11.84
C GLU A 109 8.29 -14.37 -11.58
N ASN A 110 7.19 -13.74 -11.12
CA ASN A 110 5.94 -14.42 -10.79
C ASN A 110 4.74 -13.57 -11.22
N PRO A 111 3.65 -14.18 -11.72
CA PRO A 111 2.43 -13.45 -12.02
C PRO A 111 1.81 -12.87 -10.74
N THR A 112 1.12 -11.73 -10.85
CA THR A 112 0.27 -11.21 -9.79
C THR A 112 -0.90 -12.17 -9.55
N PRO A 113 -1.02 -12.81 -8.38
CA PRO A 113 -1.99 -13.89 -8.16
C PRO A 113 -3.43 -13.36 -8.07
N HIS A 114 -3.63 -12.28 -7.29
CA HIS A 114 -4.89 -11.56 -7.20
C HIS A 114 -4.65 -10.09 -7.48
N LYS A 115 -5.53 -9.46 -8.26
CA LYS A 115 -5.41 -8.02 -8.52
C LYS A 115 -5.77 -7.24 -7.26
N PRO A 116 -5.11 -6.10 -6.98
CA PRO A 116 -5.55 -5.21 -5.93
C PRO A 116 -7.02 -4.80 -6.09
N ALA A 117 -7.77 -4.88 -5.00
CA ALA A 117 -9.20 -4.56 -4.97
C ALA A 117 -9.42 -3.09 -4.61
N VAL A 118 -10.50 -2.49 -5.13
CA VAL A 118 -10.89 -1.11 -4.81
C VAL A 118 -12.22 -1.09 -4.07
N THR A 119 -12.22 -0.49 -2.89
CA THR A 119 -13.43 -0.19 -2.13
C THR A 119 -13.82 1.28 -2.35
N LEU A 120 -15.12 1.58 -2.28
CA LEU A 120 -15.60 2.96 -2.25
C LEU A 120 -16.27 3.30 -0.93
N ASP A 121 -15.97 4.49 -0.43
CA ASP A 121 -16.48 5.02 0.82
C ASP A 121 -17.96 5.42 0.73
N VAL A 122 -18.73 4.97 1.72
CA VAL A 122 -20.14 5.30 1.96
C VAL A 122 -20.31 5.64 3.43
N PHE A 123 -20.89 6.79 3.74
CA PHE A 123 -21.14 7.22 5.12
C PHE A 123 -22.57 6.90 5.52
N ASP A 124 -22.77 6.51 6.79
CA ASP A 124 -24.09 6.21 7.36
C ASP A 124 -24.92 7.46 7.71
N MET A 125 -24.31 8.64 7.59
CA MET A 125 -24.95 9.93 7.73
C MET A 125 -24.40 10.95 6.73
N GLU A 126 -25.07 12.09 6.61
CA GLU A 126 -24.57 13.18 5.77
C GLU A 126 -23.25 13.73 6.33
N VAL A 127 -22.28 13.91 5.42
CA VAL A 127 -20.97 14.49 5.71
C VAL A 127 -20.65 15.63 4.75
N PRO A 128 -19.86 16.63 5.19
CA PRO A 128 -19.26 17.59 4.27
C PRO A 128 -18.33 16.86 3.30
N LEU A 129 -18.60 16.99 1.99
CA LEU A 129 -17.75 16.46 0.93
C LEU A 129 -17.18 17.59 0.09
N SER A 130 -15.97 17.39 -0.44
CA SER A 130 -15.40 18.28 -1.45
C SER A 130 -16.36 18.36 -2.65
N LYS A 131 -16.39 19.51 -3.33
CA LYS A 131 -17.29 19.69 -4.49
C LYS A 131 -17.05 18.65 -5.59
N ALA A 132 -15.78 18.30 -5.82
CA ALA A 132 -15.37 17.32 -6.83
C ALA A 132 -15.93 15.92 -6.54
N VAL A 133 -15.98 15.50 -5.28
CA VAL A 133 -16.64 14.25 -4.90
C VAL A 133 -18.16 14.41 -4.91
N LYS A 134 -18.67 15.46 -4.24
CA LYS A 134 -20.10 15.66 -3.99
C LYS A 134 -20.93 15.66 -5.27
N MET A 135 -20.42 16.21 -6.36
CA MET A 135 -21.15 16.26 -7.63
C MET A 135 -21.50 14.88 -8.20
N HIS A 136 -20.75 13.83 -7.83
CA HIS A 136 -21.00 12.46 -8.25
C HIS A 136 -22.01 11.72 -7.38
N VAL A 137 -22.19 12.13 -6.12
CA VAL A 137 -23.01 11.40 -5.13
C VAL A 137 -24.18 12.22 -4.57
N LYS A 138 -24.36 13.47 -5.01
CA LYS A 138 -25.35 14.42 -4.46
C LYS A 138 -26.78 13.88 -4.34
N ASP A 139 -27.19 12.98 -5.22
CA ASP A 139 -28.56 12.45 -5.28
C ASP A 139 -28.76 11.25 -4.32
N VAL A 140 -27.68 10.75 -3.71
CA VAL A 140 -27.67 9.60 -2.79
C VAL A 140 -27.08 9.95 -1.42
N VAL A 141 -26.60 11.19 -1.21
CA VAL A 141 -26.17 11.65 0.10
C VAL A 141 -27.35 11.55 1.08
N GLY A 142 -27.13 10.89 2.22
CA GLY A 142 -28.18 10.60 3.20
C GLY A 142 -28.91 9.25 2.99
N ASP A 143 -28.64 8.55 1.89
CA ASP A 143 -29.11 7.18 1.64
C ASP A 143 -27.92 6.22 1.40
N PRO A 144 -27.40 5.57 2.46
CA PRO A 144 -26.25 4.68 2.36
C PRO A 144 -26.47 3.50 1.40
N ALA A 145 -27.70 2.99 1.29
CA ALA A 145 -28.01 1.87 0.42
C ALA A 145 -27.99 2.29 -1.06
N ALA A 146 -28.61 3.42 -1.39
CA ALA A 146 -28.54 3.98 -2.74
C ALA A 146 -27.12 4.40 -3.11
N TRP A 147 -26.34 4.91 -2.15
CA TRP A 147 -24.94 5.27 -2.37
C TRP A 147 -24.07 4.03 -2.63
N ALA A 148 -24.18 2.98 -1.81
CA ALA A 148 -23.48 1.73 -2.06
C ALA A 148 -23.80 1.15 -3.45
N LYS A 149 -25.08 1.16 -3.84
CA LYS A 149 -25.50 0.73 -5.17
C LYS A 149 -24.88 1.57 -6.29
N LEU A 150 -24.88 2.90 -6.14
CA LEU A 150 -24.23 3.81 -7.09
C LEU A 150 -22.72 3.51 -7.22
N ALA A 151 -22.04 3.29 -6.09
CA ALA A 151 -20.62 3.00 -6.06
C ALA A 151 -20.28 1.71 -6.84
N VAL A 152 -21.05 0.65 -6.64
CA VAL A 152 -20.86 -0.63 -7.35
C VAL A 152 -21.23 -0.50 -8.83
N GLU A 153 -22.43 0.00 -9.14
CA GLU A 153 -22.96 -0.05 -10.51
C GLU A 153 -22.36 0.99 -11.46
N LYS A 154 -21.95 2.16 -10.95
CA LYS A 154 -21.47 3.28 -11.77
C LYS A 154 -19.99 3.57 -11.60
N PHE A 155 -19.45 3.37 -10.40
CA PHE A 155 -18.06 3.72 -10.12
C PHE A 155 -17.12 2.50 -10.12
N GLY A 156 -17.69 1.28 -10.24
CA GLY A 156 -16.92 0.06 -10.41
C GLY A 156 -16.27 -0.42 -9.12
N ALA A 157 -16.88 -0.15 -7.96
CA ALA A 157 -16.41 -0.65 -6.67
C ALA A 157 -16.34 -2.18 -6.66
N ASP A 158 -15.21 -2.74 -6.24
CA ASP A 158 -15.08 -4.17 -6.00
C ASP A 158 -15.74 -4.53 -4.66
N MET A 159 -15.63 -3.64 -3.68
CA MET A 159 -16.24 -3.69 -2.35
C MET A 159 -16.78 -2.31 -1.94
N VAL A 160 -17.51 -2.23 -0.83
CA VAL A 160 -17.95 -0.95 -0.24
C VAL A 160 -17.36 -0.81 1.16
N THR A 161 -16.76 0.35 1.47
CA THR A 161 -16.37 0.71 2.84
C THR A 161 -17.49 1.54 3.46
N MET A 162 -18.11 1.02 4.50
CA MET A 162 -19.11 1.73 5.29
C MET A 162 -18.44 2.46 6.45
N HIS A 163 -18.46 3.79 6.44
CA HIS A 163 -18.02 4.62 7.56
C HIS A 163 -19.22 4.90 8.47
N LEU A 164 -19.32 4.16 9.58
CA LEU A 164 -20.42 4.24 10.55
C LEU A 164 -20.21 5.37 11.56
N ILE A 165 -19.86 6.56 11.08
CA ILE A 165 -19.46 7.69 11.93
C ILE A 165 -20.62 8.24 12.78
N SER A 166 -21.87 7.88 12.49
CA SER A 166 -23.00 8.34 13.31
C SER A 166 -22.93 7.85 14.76
N VAL A 167 -22.13 6.82 15.07
CA VAL A 167 -21.91 6.34 16.44
C VAL A 167 -20.98 7.24 17.27
N ASP A 168 -20.31 8.22 16.63
CA ASP A 168 -19.48 9.20 17.31
C ASP A 168 -20.30 9.99 18.36
N PRO A 169 -19.89 10.00 19.64
CA PRO A 169 -20.54 10.76 20.70
C PRO A 169 -20.61 12.28 20.45
N LEU A 170 -19.71 12.81 19.64
CA LEU A 170 -19.66 14.22 19.26
C LEU A 170 -20.55 14.54 18.05
N LEU A 171 -21.09 13.52 17.37
CA LEU A 171 -22.00 13.66 16.23
C LEU A 171 -23.43 13.28 16.62
N LYS A 172 -23.88 12.07 16.28
CA LYS A 172 -25.25 11.61 16.54
C LYS A 172 -25.37 10.68 17.74
N ASP A 173 -24.25 10.16 18.24
CA ASP A 173 -24.21 9.13 19.30
C ASP A 173 -25.18 7.97 19.05
N ALA A 174 -25.29 7.55 17.78
CA ALA A 174 -26.17 6.46 17.40
C ALA A 174 -25.75 5.15 18.09
N THR A 175 -26.72 4.30 18.41
CA THR A 175 -26.39 3.02 19.06
C THR A 175 -25.77 2.05 18.05
N PRO A 176 -24.91 1.11 18.47
CA PRO A 176 -24.43 0.01 17.62
C PRO A 176 -25.55 -0.73 16.86
N LYS A 177 -26.72 -0.88 17.49
CA LYS A 177 -27.91 -1.50 16.87
C LYS A 177 -28.49 -0.66 15.74
N ASP A 178 -28.46 0.66 15.83
CA ASP A 178 -28.92 1.54 14.76
C ASP A 178 -27.95 1.49 13.57
N ALA A 179 -26.65 1.45 13.83
CA ALA A 179 -25.64 1.26 12.80
C ALA A 179 -25.82 -0.10 12.07
N CYS A 180 -26.14 -1.17 12.81
CA CYS A 180 -26.43 -2.49 12.21
C CYS A 180 -27.64 -2.46 11.26
N LYS A 181 -28.70 -1.70 11.57
CA LYS A 181 -29.83 -1.54 10.63
C LYS A 181 -29.39 -0.88 9.32
N THR A 182 -28.44 0.05 9.39
CA THR A 182 -27.87 0.67 8.18
C THR A 182 -27.03 -0.34 7.38
N ILE A 183 -26.21 -1.15 8.06
CA ILE A 183 -25.47 -2.25 7.42
C ILE A 183 -26.45 -3.21 6.72
N GLU A 184 -27.52 -3.63 7.38
CA GLU A 184 -28.52 -4.54 6.80
C GLU A 184 -29.12 -3.99 5.50
N LYS A 185 -29.49 -2.70 5.48
CA LYS A 185 -29.99 -2.04 4.27
C LYS A 185 -28.97 -2.06 3.13
N VAL A 186 -27.70 -1.83 3.43
CA VAL A 186 -26.63 -1.89 2.43
C VAL A 186 -26.39 -3.32 1.95
N LEU A 187 -26.38 -4.31 2.85
CA LEU A 187 -26.25 -5.72 2.51
C LEU A 187 -27.34 -6.19 1.54
N GLN A 188 -28.55 -5.68 1.67
CA GLN A 188 -29.68 -5.97 0.77
C GLN A 188 -29.57 -5.22 -0.57
N ALA A 189 -28.83 -4.12 -0.63
CA ALA A 189 -28.71 -3.26 -1.81
C ALA A 189 -27.56 -3.66 -2.75
N VAL A 190 -26.52 -4.32 -2.24
CA VAL A 190 -25.34 -4.72 -3.03
C VAL A 190 -24.89 -6.15 -2.74
N ASP A 191 -24.37 -6.81 -3.78
CA ASP A 191 -23.87 -8.19 -3.73
C ASP A 191 -22.36 -8.31 -3.43
N VAL A 192 -21.67 -7.17 -3.30
CA VAL A 192 -20.23 -7.12 -3.07
C VAL A 192 -19.87 -7.26 -1.59
N PRO A 193 -18.64 -7.69 -1.24
CA PRO A 193 -18.17 -7.69 0.14
C PRO A 193 -18.12 -6.28 0.75
N LEU A 194 -18.24 -6.20 2.08
CA LEU A 194 -18.22 -4.93 2.82
C LEU A 194 -17.00 -4.84 3.75
N VAL A 195 -16.48 -3.62 3.87
CA VAL A 195 -15.60 -3.18 4.95
C VAL A 195 -16.44 -2.37 5.94
N ILE A 196 -16.37 -2.68 7.22
CA ILE A 196 -17.14 -2.02 8.28
C ILE A 196 -16.21 -1.11 9.08
N GLY A 197 -16.32 0.18 8.83
CA GLY A 197 -15.59 1.29 9.45
C GLY A 197 -16.31 1.87 10.66
N GLY A 198 -15.60 2.07 11.77
CA GLY A 198 -16.08 2.78 12.96
C GLY A 198 -15.96 4.31 12.88
N CYS A 199 -16.10 4.99 14.02
CA CYS A 199 -15.87 6.43 14.14
C CYS A 199 -14.44 6.81 14.55
N GLY A 200 -13.62 5.83 14.96
CA GLY A 200 -12.24 6.02 15.39
C GLY A 200 -12.04 6.14 16.91
N ASP A 201 -13.12 6.15 17.70
CA ASP A 201 -13.02 6.05 19.17
C ASP A 201 -12.87 4.58 19.59
N PRO A 202 -11.78 4.18 20.29
CA PRO A 202 -11.51 2.78 20.59
C PRO A 202 -12.61 2.07 21.39
N VAL A 203 -13.31 2.77 22.28
CA VAL A 203 -14.33 2.19 23.14
C VAL A 203 -15.65 2.02 22.38
N LYS A 204 -16.06 3.06 21.65
CA LYS A 204 -17.27 3.05 20.82
C LYS A 204 -17.15 2.07 19.67
N ASP A 205 -16.00 2.03 19.01
CA ASP A 205 -15.73 1.10 17.91
C ASP A 205 -15.68 -0.35 18.41
N THR A 206 -15.09 -0.62 19.58
CA THR A 206 -15.13 -1.96 20.17
C THR A 206 -16.57 -2.44 20.39
N ALA A 207 -17.43 -1.57 20.94
CA ALA A 207 -18.84 -1.89 21.18
C ALA A 207 -19.63 -2.05 19.87
N LEU A 208 -19.35 -1.20 18.87
CA LEU A 208 -19.92 -1.31 17.54
C LEU A 208 -19.57 -2.64 16.89
N PHE A 209 -18.27 -2.99 16.84
CA PHE A 209 -17.81 -4.20 16.18
C PHE A 209 -18.29 -5.47 16.88
N GLU A 210 -18.41 -5.46 18.21
CA GLU A 210 -19.00 -6.57 18.96
C GLU A 210 -20.46 -6.82 18.54
N GLU A 211 -21.27 -5.77 18.41
CA GLU A 211 -22.65 -5.87 17.95
C GLU A 211 -22.74 -6.31 16.47
N VAL A 212 -21.91 -5.75 15.59
CA VAL A 212 -21.84 -6.13 14.17
C VAL A 212 -21.51 -7.62 14.03
N CYS A 213 -20.50 -8.09 14.74
CA CYS A 213 -20.08 -9.51 14.73
C CYS A 213 -21.18 -10.43 15.29
N ALA A 214 -21.97 -9.96 16.26
CA ALA A 214 -23.09 -10.71 16.80
C ALA A 214 -24.27 -10.82 15.82
N GLN A 215 -24.56 -9.76 15.05
CA GLN A 215 -25.72 -9.72 14.15
C GLN A 215 -25.45 -10.32 12.76
N PHE A 216 -24.20 -10.26 12.28
CA PHE A 216 -23.86 -10.66 10.90
C PHE A 216 -22.84 -11.80 10.80
N PRO A 217 -22.95 -12.88 11.59
CA PRO A 217 -21.98 -13.98 11.52
C PRO A 217 -21.96 -14.61 10.12
N GLY A 218 -20.77 -14.95 9.64
CA GLY A 218 -20.59 -15.65 8.36
C GLY A 218 -20.53 -14.75 7.13
N GLU A 219 -20.87 -13.46 7.21
CA GLU A 219 -20.80 -12.55 6.05
C GLU A 219 -19.38 -12.25 5.55
N ARG A 220 -18.37 -12.59 6.37
CA ARG A 220 -16.94 -12.41 6.08
C ARG A 220 -16.59 -10.96 5.73
N PHE A 221 -17.02 -10.02 6.57
CA PHE A 221 -16.62 -8.62 6.51
C PHE A 221 -15.14 -8.43 6.79
N LEU A 222 -14.61 -7.28 6.34
CA LEU A 222 -13.39 -6.70 6.88
C LEU A 222 -13.76 -5.68 7.96
N ILE A 223 -13.41 -5.95 9.21
CA ILE A 223 -13.64 -5.00 10.32
C ILE A 223 -12.50 -3.97 10.32
N SER A 224 -12.85 -2.70 10.09
CA SER A 224 -11.93 -1.57 9.93
C SER A 224 -12.13 -0.56 11.06
N SER A 225 -11.21 -0.42 12.00
CA SER A 225 -9.95 -1.16 12.14
C SER A 225 -9.72 -1.50 13.60
N VAL A 226 -9.00 -2.58 13.86
CA VAL A 226 -8.46 -2.84 15.21
C VAL A 226 -7.12 -2.13 15.31
N THR A 227 -6.98 -1.31 16.35
CA THR A 227 -5.76 -0.56 16.67
C THR A 227 -5.15 -1.05 17.98
N ARG A 228 -3.94 -0.59 18.30
CA ARG A 228 -3.28 -0.88 19.58
C ARG A 228 -3.97 -0.22 20.80
N ASP A 229 -4.81 0.79 20.56
CA ASP A 229 -5.53 1.51 21.62
C ASP A 229 -6.87 0.84 21.99
N MET A 230 -7.24 -0.23 21.29
CA MET A 230 -8.43 -1.04 21.56
C MET A 230 -8.11 -2.25 22.46
N ASP A 231 -9.15 -2.90 22.98
CA ASP A 231 -9.02 -4.23 23.57
C ASP A 231 -8.85 -5.27 22.45
N VAL A 232 -7.60 -5.45 22.00
CA VAL A 232 -7.23 -6.29 20.85
C VAL A 232 -7.68 -7.74 21.05
N GLU A 233 -7.50 -8.30 22.24
CA GLU A 233 -7.90 -9.68 22.55
C GLU A 233 -9.42 -9.84 22.46
N LYS A 234 -10.19 -8.93 23.07
CA LYS A 234 -11.65 -8.95 22.96
C LYS A 234 -12.09 -8.83 21.51
N CYS A 235 -11.52 -7.89 20.76
CA CYS A 235 -11.83 -7.70 19.34
C CYS A 235 -11.57 -8.96 18.51
N ALA A 236 -10.38 -9.53 18.63
CA ALA A 236 -9.99 -10.71 17.88
C ALA A 236 -10.91 -11.90 18.17
N LYS A 237 -11.35 -12.09 19.41
CA LYS A 237 -12.26 -13.17 19.80
C LYS A 237 -13.63 -13.09 19.12
N PHE A 238 -14.29 -11.93 19.16
CA PHE A 238 -15.61 -11.81 18.54
C PHE A 238 -15.52 -11.80 17.00
N ILE A 239 -14.46 -11.22 16.43
CA ILE A 239 -14.20 -11.25 14.97
C ILE A 239 -14.02 -12.68 14.49
N LYS A 240 -13.18 -13.46 15.20
CA LYS A 240 -12.98 -14.89 14.92
C LYS A 240 -14.29 -15.67 14.99
N LYS A 241 -15.05 -15.46 16.07
CA LYS A 241 -16.32 -16.18 16.30
C LYS A 241 -17.34 -15.91 15.20
N ALA A 242 -17.39 -14.68 14.69
CA ALA A 242 -18.26 -14.28 13.59
C ALA A 242 -17.72 -14.68 12.20
N GLY A 243 -16.47 -15.14 12.11
CA GLY A 243 -15.83 -15.52 10.85
C GLY A 243 -15.43 -14.32 9.98
N HIS A 244 -15.19 -13.16 10.58
CA HIS A 244 -14.75 -11.96 9.86
C HIS A 244 -13.23 -11.83 9.78
N ALA A 245 -12.76 -11.00 8.87
CA ALA A 245 -11.37 -10.56 8.79
C ALA A 245 -11.21 -9.21 9.50
N VAL A 246 -9.97 -8.84 9.81
CA VAL A 246 -9.63 -7.59 10.49
C VAL A 246 -8.65 -6.76 9.68
N LEU A 247 -8.87 -5.45 9.67
CA LEU A 247 -7.88 -4.46 9.27
C LEU A 247 -7.09 -4.03 10.51
N ALA A 248 -5.81 -4.41 10.57
CA ALA A 248 -4.89 -4.09 11.65
C ALA A 248 -4.20 -2.75 11.36
N PHE A 249 -4.65 -1.68 12.01
CA PHE A 249 -4.18 -0.33 11.76
C PHE A 249 -3.01 0.04 12.69
N THR A 250 -1.94 0.57 12.09
CA THR A 250 -0.78 1.11 12.82
C THR A 250 -0.20 2.36 12.14
N PRO A 251 0.31 3.32 12.93
CA PRO A 251 0.89 4.56 12.39
C PRO A 251 2.32 4.32 11.89
N MET A 252 2.50 4.18 10.57
CA MET A 252 3.78 4.17 9.81
C MET A 252 5.03 3.61 10.55
N ASP A 253 4.87 2.54 11.34
CA ASP A 253 5.93 1.91 12.13
C ASP A 253 5.77 0.39 12.09
N LEU A 254 6.76 -0.28 11.48
CA LEU A 254 6.73 -1.73 11.32
C LEU A 254 6.86 -2.50 12.64
N ASN A 255 7.42 -1.91 13.69
CA ASN A 255 7.45 -2.56 15.00
C ASN A 255 6.07 -2.59 15.62
N PHE A 256 5.29 -1.51 15.48
CA PHE A 256 3.89 -1.51 15.90
C PHE A 256 3.05 -2.49 15.07
N ALA A 257 3.28 -2.57 13.75
CA ALA A 257 2.61 -3.55 12.89
C ALA A 257 2.89 -4.99 13.36
N ARG A 258 4.17 -5.30 13.62
CA ARG A 258 4.59 -6.60 14.16
C ARG A 258 3.96 -6.92 15.50
N GLU A 259 3.98 -5.97 16.43
CA GLU A 259 3.39 -6.12 17.76
C GLU A 259 1.88 -6.39 17.69
N LEU A 260 1.14 -5.58 16.92
CA LEU A 260 -0.29 -5.76 16.74
C LEU A 260 -0.60 -7.11 16.09
N ASN A 261 0.14 -7.48 15.04
CA ASN A 261 -0.05 -8.75 14.36
C ASN A 261 0.22 -9.96 15.27
N ARG A 262 1.27 -9.91 16.11
CA ARG A 262 1.51 -10.97 17.12
C ARG A 262 0.30 -11.17 18.04
N HIS A 263 -0.24 -10.08 18.59
CA HIS A 263 -1.42 -10.18 19.46
C HIS A 263 -2.65 -10.71 18.72
N LEU A 264 -2.83 -10.34 17.45
CA LEU A 264 -3.92 -10.87 16.64
C LEU A 264 -3.73 -12.37 16.32
N PHE A 265 -2.50 -12.85 16.09
CA PHE A 265 -2.22 -14.26 15.76
C PHE A 265 -2.55 -15.25 16.88
N ASP A 266 -2.59 -14.81 18.13
CA ASP A 266 -3.03 -15.64 19.26
C ASP A 266 -4.49 -16.08 19.14
N HIS A 267 -5.27 -15.42 18.27
CA HIS A 267 -6.69 -15.66 18.08
C HIS A 267 -7.09 -15.87 16.62
N LEU A 268 -6.55 -15.10 15.69
CA LEU A 268 -6.87 -15.09 14.27
C LEU A 268 -5.78 -15.76 13.43
N LYS A 269 -6.15 -16.26 12.24
CA LYS A 269 -5.16 -16.76 11.29
C LYS A 269 -4.55 -15.59 10.51
N ARG A 270 -3.39 -15.81 9.90
CA ARG A 270 -2.76 -14.81 9.00
C ARG A 270 -3.69 -14.46 7.83
N GLU A 271 -4.48 -15.42 7.38
CA GLU A 271 -5.48 -15.30 6.31
C GLU A 271 -6.76 -14.53 6.74
N ASP A 272 -6.81 -14.06 7.98
CA ASP A 272 -7.88 -13.22 8.54
C ASP A 272 -7.43 -11.77 8.77
N ILE A 273 -6.19 -11.40 8.43
CA ILE A 273 -5.60 -10.10 8.79
C ILE A 273 -5.10 -9.37 7.54
N ILE A 274 -5.48 -8.11 7.39
CA ILE A 274 -4.94 -7.16 6.42
C ILE A 274 -4.30 -6.02 7.22
N MET A 275 -3.10 -5.58 6.83
CA MET A 275 -2.42 -4.47 7.50
C MET A 275 -2.84 -3.13 6.89
N ASP A 276 -3.19 -2.16 7.74
CA ASP A 276 -3.15 -0.75 7.37
C ASP A 276 -1.92 -0.12 8.03
N LEU A 277 -0.93 0.20 7.20
CA LEU A 277 0.33 0.80 7.63
C LEU A 277 0.31 2.32 7.60
N THR A 278 -0.89 2.90 7.57
CA THR A 278 -1.22 4.32 7.41
C THR A 278 -0.81 4.89 6.06
N THR A 279 -1.78 5.47 5.37
CA THR A 279 -1.56 6.19 4.11
C THR A 279 -1.40 7.68 4.37
N ALA A 280 -0.26 8.23 3.98
CA ALA A 280 -0.07 9.67 3.83
C ALA A 280 -0.37 10.10 2.39
N ALA A 281 -1.06 11.22 2.23
CA ALA A 281 -1.37 11.78 0.92
C ALA A 281 -0.14 12.32 0.20
N LEU A 282 -0.20 12.41 -1.13
CA LEU A 282 0.78 13.14 -1.95
C LEU A 282 1.10 14.52 -1.34
N GLY A 283 2.39 14.81 -1.11
CA GLY A 283 2.86 16.07 -0.52
C GLY A 283 2.80 16.14 1.01
N TYR A 284 2.31 15.10 1.69
CA TYR A 284 2.10 15.07 3.15
C TYR A 284 2.74 13.83 3.80
N GLY A 285 3.84 13.31 3.25
CA GLY A 285 4.57 12.15 3.78
C GLY A 285 4.35 10.84 3.01
N LEU A 286 3.84 10.91 1.77
CA LEU A 286 3.62 9.75 0.90
C LEU A 286 4.89 8.90 0.69
N ASP A 287 6.07 9.53 0.68
CA ASP A 287 7.38 8.88 0.59
C ASP A 287 7.69 8.00 1.80
N TYR A 288 7.30 8.43 3.01
CA TYR A 288 7.39 7.62 4.22
C TYR A 288 6.43 6.44 4.16
N ALA A 289 5.18 6.67 3.77
CA ALA A 289 4.18 5.61 3.61
C ALA A 289 4.63 4.57 2.58
N PHE A 290 5.15 5.03 1.43
CA PHE A 290 5.71 4.19 0.37
C PHE A 290 6.84 3.29 0.90
N THR A 291 7.84 3.90 1.54
CA THR A 291 9.01 3.18 2.06
C THR A 291 8.60 2.18 3.13
N ASN A 292 7.64 2.55 4.00
CA ASN A 292 7.14 1.66 5.05
C ASN A 292 6.43 0.43 4.47
N MET A 293 5.55 0.63 3.48
CA MET A 293 4.83 -0.45 2.81
C MET A 293 5.76 -1.34 1.96
N GLU A 294 6.72 -0.75 1.24
CA GLU A 294 7.69 -1.51 0.46
C GLU A 294 8.56 -2.40 1.38
N ARG A 295 9.03 -1.86 2.51
CA ARG A 295 9.77 -2.63 3.51
C ARG A 295 8.93 -3.74 4.13
N ALA A 296 7.64 -3.51 4.38
CA ALA A 296 6.74 -4.54 4.85
C ALA A 296 6.58 -5.67 3.83
N ARG A 297 6.33 -5.32 2.55
CA ARG A 297 6.22 -6.29 1.46
C ARG A 297 7.48 -7.14 1.32
N ILE A 298 8.66 -6.50 1.27
CA ILE A 298 9.94 -7.21 1.15
C ILE A 298 10.20 -8.07 2.38
N GLY A 299 9.98 -7.54 3.59
CA GLY A 299 10.13 -8.30 4.84
C GLY A 299 9.27 -9.55 4.85
N GLY A 300 7.99 -9.41 4.48
CA GLY A 300 7.05 -10.53 4.37
C GLY A 300 7.52 -11.60 3.40
N LEU A 301 7.96 -11.21 2.20
CA LEU A 301 8.51 -12.12 1.18
C LEU A 301 9.82 -12.81 1.64
N MET A 302 10.63 -12.11 2.43
CA MET A 302 11.90 -12.60 2.98
C MET A 302 11.75 -13.45 4.26
N GLY A 303 10.52 -13.72 4.71
CA GLY A 303 10.23 -14.66 5.79
C GLY A 303 9.78 -14.03 7.11
N ASP A 304 9.60 -12.70 7.18
CA ASP A 304 8.97 -12.04 8.33
C ASP A 304 7.46 -12.33 8.33
N LEU A 305 7.04 -13.37 9.05
CA LEU A 305 5.64 -13.80 9.08
C LEU A 305 4.70 -12.77 9.72
N GLU A 306 5.24 -11.86 10.53
CA GLU A 306 4.51 -10.76 11.17
C GLU A 306 4.24 -9.59 10.21
N LEU A 307 4.86 -9.59 9.02
CA LEU A 307 4.60 -8.61 7.95
C LEU A 307 4.12 -9.27 6.65
N ALA A 308 3.90 -10.58 6.65
CA ALA A 308 3.51 -11.35 5.48
C ALA A 308 1.97 -11.45 5.33
N GLN A 309 1.28 -10.32 5.51
CA GLN A 309 -0.16 -10.13 5.31
C GLN A 309 -0.38 -9.15 4.13
N PRO A 310 -1.56 -9.16 3.50
CA PRO A 310 -1.91 -8.13 2.53
C PRO A 310 -1.92 -6.74 3.16
N MET A 311 -1.69 -5.71 2.36
CA MET A 311 -1.70 -4.32 2.79
C MET A 311 -2.90 -3.56 2.20
N SER A 312 -3.44 -2.64 2.99
CA SER A 312 -4.47 -1.69 2.57
C SER A 312 -3.94 -0.27 2.52
N SER A 313 -4.62 0.59 1.76
CA SER A 313 -4.35 2.01 1.70
C SER A 313 -5.64 2.83 1.72
N GLY A 314 -5.78 3.66 2.76
CA GLY A 314 -6.78 4.72 2.87
C GLY A 314 -6.48 5.90 1.95
N THR A 315 -6.47 5.70 0.63
CA THR A 315 -6.13 6.76 -0.34
C THR A 315 -7.11 7.92 -0.34
N THR A 316 -8.31 7.73 0.20
CA THR A 316 -9.24 8.82 0.54
C THR A 316 -8.58 9.93 1.38
N ASN A 317 -7.53 9.65 2.15
CA ASN A 317 -6.75 10.66 2.87
C ASN A 317 -6.20 11.77 1.97
N ALA A 318 -6.07 11.52 0.66
CA ALA A 318 -5.76 12.56 -0.33
C ALA A 318 -6.72 13.75 -0.30
N TRP A 319 -7.98 13.55 0.10
CA TRP A 319 -8.97 14.61 0.22
C TRP A 319 -8.79 15.51 1.44
N ALA A 320 -7.92 15.14 2.40
CA ALA A 320 -7.51 16.02 3.49
C ALA A 320 -6.46 17.06 3.03
N ALA A 321 -5.69 16.77 1.97
CA ALA A 321 -4.76 17.72 1.38
C ALA A 321 -5.50 18.96 0.87
N ARG A 322 -5.06 20.16 1.25
CA ARG A 322 -5.72 21.40 0.82
C ARG A 322 -5.69 21.55 -0.70
N GLU A 323 -4.65 21.04 -1.34
CA GLU A 323 -4.46 21.00 -2.79
C GLU A 323 -5.52 20.14 -3.50
N ALA A 324 -6.26 19.29 -2.79
CA ALA A 324 -7.33 18.49 -3.38
C ALA A 324 -8.67 19.26 -3.50
N TRP A 325 -8.91 20.31 -2.69
CA TRP A 325 -10.24 20.91 -2.57
C TRP A 325 -10.28 22.44 -2.37
N LEU A 326 -9.21 23.05 -1.86
CA LEU A 326 -9.15 24.49 -1.61
C LEU A 326 -9.02 25.24 -2.94
N LYS A 327 -9.66 26.41 -3.06
CA LYS A 327 -9.43 27.31 -4.20
C LYS A 327 -8.04 27.93 -4.07
N MET A 328 -7.25 27.90 -5.14
CA MET A 328 -5.84 28.35 -5.12
C MET A 328 -5.58 29.38 -6.23
N SER A 329 -4.33 29.76 -6.46
CA SER A 329 -3.93 30.67 -7.54
C SER A 329 -4.23 30.06 -8.92
N ALA A 330 -4.17 30.89 -9.98
CA ALA A 330 -4.45 30.47 -11.35
C ALA A 330 -3.58 29.29 -11.81
N ASP A 331 -2.35 29.19 -11.31
CA ASP A 331 -1.41 28.10 -11.66
C ASP A 331 -1.87 26.71 -11.17
N TRP A 332 -2.81 26.68 -10.22
CA TRP A 332 -3.37 25.46 -9.62
C TRP A 332 -4.76 25.12 -10.15
N GLU A 333 -5.26 25.81 -11.18
CA GLU A 333 -6.57 25.54 -11.75
C GLU A 333 -6.47 24.68 -13.02
N PRO A 334 -7.48 23.85 -13.34
CA PRO A 334 -8.79 23.75 -12.70
C PRO A 334 -8.82 22.82 -11.46
N ARG A 335 -9.49 23.29 -10.40
CA ARG A 335 -9.66 22.56 -9.14
C ARG A 335 -10.34 21.21 -9.29
N GLU A 336 -11.31 21.09 -10.19
CA GLU A 336 -12.09 19.87 -10.41
C GLU A 336 -11.21 18.68 -10.80
N LEU A 337 -10.03 18.94 -11.37
CA LEU A 337 -9.06 17.89 -11.73
C LEU A 337 -8.07 17.57 -10.61
N ARG A 338 -7.78 18.53 -9.71
CA ARG A 338 -6.74 18.36 -8.68
C ARG A 338 -7.04 17.25 -7.70
N GLY A 339 -8.23 17.25 -7.10
CA GLY A 339 -8.61 16.27 -6.10
C GLY A 339 -8.50 14.82 -6.60
N PRO A 340 -9.11 14.48 -7.75
CA PRO A 340 -8.99 13.15 -8.34
C PRO A 340 -7.54 12.78 -8.72
N LEU A 341 -6.75 13.76 -9.18
CA LEU A 341 -5.33 13.55 -9.47
C LEU A 341 -4.53 13.28 -8.19
N TRP A 342 -4.84 13.94 -7.08
CA TRP A 342 -4.18 13.74 -5.79
C TRP A 342 -4.45 12.33 -5.25
N GLU A 343 -5.70 11.90 -5.32
CA GLU A 343 -6.14 10.57 -4.92
C GLU A 343 -5.49 9.48 -5.77
N VAL A 344 -5.57 9.58 -7.11
CA VAL A 344 -4.99 8.56 -7.99
C VAL A 344 -3.46 8.54 -7.95
N THR A 345 -2.79 9.69 -7.81
CA THR A 345 -1.32 9.72 -7.69
C THR A 345 -0.89 9.01 -6.41
N THR A 346 -1.57 9.31 -5.29
CA THR A 346 -1.35 8.62 -4.01
C THR A 346 -1.54 7.10 -4.18
N ALA A 347 -2.64 6.69 -4.82
CA ALA A 347 -2.95 5.28 -5.06
C ALA A 347 -1.93 4.59 -5.96
N LEU A 348 -1.53 5.20 -7.08
CA LEU A 348 -0.57 4.62 -8.02
C LEU A 348 0.83 4.51 -7.42
N THR A 349 1.24 5.46 -6.58
CA THR A 349 2.51 5.35 -5.84
C THR A 349 2.47 4.16 -4.87
N LEU A 350 1.39 3.98 -4.12
CA LEU A 350 1.29 2.87 -3.18
C LEU A 350 0.98 1.52 -3.85
N LEU A 351 0.41 1.55 -5.05
CA LEU A 351 0.30 0.38 -5.93
C LEU A 351 1.69 -0.21 -6.20
N THR A 352 2.68 0.64 -6.51
CA THR A 352 4.05 0.17 -6.75
C THR A 352 4.78 -0.27 -5.47
N ALA A 353 4.29 0.09 -4.28
CA ALA A 353 4.76 -0.48 -3.00
C ALA A 353 4.12 -1.84 -2.69
N GLY A 354 3.14 -2.29 -3.49
CA GLY A 354 2.48 -3.57 -3.34
C GLY A 354 1.24 -3.56 -2.46
N VAL A 355 0.48 -2.47 -2.41
CA VAL A 355 -0.83 -2.45 -1.74
C VAL A 355 -1.85 -3.32 -2.48
N ASP A 356 -2.66 -4.04 -1.71
CA ASP A 356 -3.62 -5.05 -2.18
C ASP A 356 -5.07 -4.60 -2.08
N LEU A 357 -5.38 -3.62 -1.21
CA LEU A 357 -6.73 -3.08 -1.02
C LEU A 357 -6.69 -1.56 -0.96
N PHE A 358 -7.38 -0.89 -1.89
CA PHE A 358 -7.46 0.57 -1.95
C PHE A 358 -8.82 1.05 -1.49
N MET A 359 -8.86 1.91 -0.47
CA MET A 359 -10.08 2.61 -0.05
C MET A 359 -10.10 3.99 -0.69
N MET A 360 -11.08 4.20 -1.57
CA MET A 360 -11.17 5.33 -2.48
C MET A 360 -12.54 6.00 -2.42
N MET A 361 -12.65 7.16 -3.06
CA MET A 361 -13.86 7.97 -3.08
C MET A 361 -14.22 8.47 -4.48
N HIS A 362 -13.26 8.93 -5.30
CA HIS A 362 -13.59 9.58 -6.56
C HIS A 362 -13.61 8.62 -7.77
N PRO A 363 -14.70 8.59 -8.56
CA PRO A 363 -14.87 7.59 -9.62
C PRO A 363 -13.80 7.65 -10.72
N ALA A 364 -13.32 8.84 -11.08
CA ALA A 364 -12.25 8.98 -12.07
C ALA A 364 -10.90 8.43 -11.57
N ALA A 365 -10.60 8.57 -10.28
CA ALA A 365 -9.40 8.04 -9.67
C ALA A 365 -9.47 6.51 -9.62
N VAL A 366 -10.61 5.97 -9.20
CA VAL A 366 -10.92 4.52 -9.19
C VAL A 366 -10.74 3.92 -10.59
N LYS A 367 -11.37 4.51 -11.61
CA LYS A 367 -11.25 4.03 -12.98
C LYS A 367 -9.79 4.00 -13.44
N THR A 368 -9.06 5.08 -13.20
CA THR A 368 -7.66 5.20 -13.62
C THR A 368 -6.77 4.17 -12.93
N LEU A 369 -6.93 3.98 -11.61
CA LEU A 369 -6.21 2.94 -10.87
C LEU A 369 -6.50 1.55 -11.45
N LYS A 370 -7.77 1.21 -11.70
CA LYS A 370 -8.14 -0.09 -12.26
C LYS A 370 -7.60 -0.29 -13.68
N ASP A 371 -7.61 0.74 -14.52
CA ASP A 371 -7.04 0.67 -15.87
C ASP A 371 -5.53 0.42 -15.83
N VAL A 372 -4.79 1.12 -14.97
CA VAL A 372 -3.34 0.92 -14.79
C VAL A 372 -3.05 -0.47 -14.22
N THR A 373 -3.75 -0.89 -13.17
CA THR A 373 -3.61 -2.25 -12.60
C THR A 373 -3.90 -3.32 -13.64
N ASN A 374 -4.94 -3.16 -14.46
CA ASN A 374 -5.24 -4.08 -15.56
C ASN A 374 -4.14 -4.11 -16.62
N TYR A 375 -3.51 -2.97 -16.91
CA TYR A 375 -2.40 -2.91 -17.83
C TYR A 375 -1.16 -3.62 -17.27
N LEU A 376 -0.78 -3.35 -16.02
CA LEU A 376 0.39 -3.94 -15.36
C LEU A 376 0.27 -5.46 -15.13
N THR A 377 -0.96 -5.94 -14.93
CA THR A 377 -1.25 -7.38 -14.71
C THR A 377 -1.65 -8.11 -15.99
N ALA A 378 -1.84 -7.41 -17.10
CA ALA A 378 -2.02 -8.06 -18.38
C ALA A 378 -0.68 -8.66 -18.79
N ASN A 379 -0.58 -9.99 -18.82
CA ASN A 379 0.58 -10.77 -19.30
C ASN A 379 0.86 -10.56 -20.80
N LYS A 380 0.87 -9.31 -21.26
CA LYS A 380 1.18 -8.90 -22.63
C LYS A 380 2.69 -8.83 -22.75
N LYS A 381 3.24 -9.55 -23.72
CA LYS A 381 4.64 -9.39 -24.09
C LYS A 381 4.81 -7.97 -24.65
N ALA A 382 5.69 -7.18 -24.04
CA ALA A 382 6.12 -5.93 -24.64
C ALA A 382 6.74 -6.23 -26.00
N ASP A 383 6.40 -5.44 -27.01
CA ASP A 383 7.05 -5.48 -28.32
C ASP A 383 8.32 -4.63 -28.24
N PRO A 384 9.52 -5.22 -28.12
CA PRO A 384 10.74 -4.46 -27.92
C PRO A 384 11.01 -3.50 -29.06
N ALA A 385 10.54 -3.84 -30.28
CA ALA A 385 10.73 -3.01 -31.47
C ALA A 385 10.10 -1.61 -31.34
N LYS A 386 9.04 -1.47 -30.53
CA LYS A 386 8.40 -0.17 -30.25
C LYS A 386 9.24 0.75 -29.37
N PHE A 387 10.21 0.19 -28.65
CA PHE A 387 11.05 0.93 -27.71
C PHE A 387 12.49 1.06 -28.21
N LEU A 388 12.90 0.38 -29.28
CA LEU A 388 14.28 0.44 -29.81
C LEU A 388 14.73 1.86 -30.22
N ASP A 389 13.80 2.73 -30.59
CA ASP A 389 14.07 4.11 -30.99
C ASP A 389 13.86 5.15 -29.86
N TRP A 390 13.85 4.72 -28.59
CA TRP A 390 13.65 5.63 -27.44
C TRP A 390 14.65 6.80 -27.37
N VAL A 391 15.84 6.62 -27.97
CA VAL A 391 16.90 7.65 -28.07
C VAL A 391 16.64 8.66 -29.20
N LYS A 392 15.75 8.35 -30.14
CA LYS A 392 15.39 9.23 -31.28
C LYS A 392 14.11 10.02 -31.07
N VAL A 393 13.41 9.81 -29.95
CA VAL A 393 12.27 10.64 -29.57
C VAL A 393 12.81 12.03 -29.29
N LYS A 394 12.63 12.95 -30.25
CA LYS A 394 12.93 14.36 -30.04
C LYS A 394 12.04 14.86 -28.90
N ALA A 395 12.66 15.42 -27.87
CA ALA A 395 12.00 16.12 -26.77
C ALA A 395 11.14 17.28 -27.27
#